data_AF-F9UCX1-F1
#
_entry.id   AF-F9UCX1-F1
#
_cell.length_a   1.000
_cell.length_b   1.000
_cell.length_c   1.000
_cell.angle_alpha   90.00
_cell.angle_beta   90.00
_cell.angle_gamma   90.00
#
_symmetry.space_group_name_H-M   'P 1'
#
loop_
_entity.id
_entity.type
_entity.pdbx_description
1 polymer ?
#
loop_
_entity_poly.entity_id
_entity_poly.type
_entity_poly.pdbx_seq_one_letter_code
_entity_poly.pdbx_strand_id
1 'polypeptide(L)' 'MTRKILPIGIQTFLFELEVLEIEPEGRALQKIKDRGYANKYRADGRPLHLIGVEFSRGRRQVLGFAVESGD' A
#
# COMPACT_ATOMS: atom_id res chain seq x y z
N MET A 1 3.55 7.25 11.28
CA MET A 1 3.10 6.28 10.25
C MET A 1 1.87 6.85 9.59
N THR A 2 1.96 7.29 8.34
CA THR A 2 0.92 8.08 7.68
C THR A 2 0.16 7.20 6.70
N ARG A 3 -1.17 7.10 6.85
CA ARG A 3 -2.05 6.32 5.97
C ARG A 3 -2.85 7.29 5.10
N LYS A 4 -2.92 7.03 3.80
CA LYS A 4 -3.68 7.85 2.86
C LYS A 4 -4.58 6.97 2.01
N ILE A 5 -5.85 7.36 1.92
CA ILE A 5 -6.88 6.71 1.10
C ILE A 5 -7.17 7.67 -0.05
N LEU A 6 -7.26 7.15 -1.26
CA LEU A 6 -7.61 7.93 -2.44
C LEU A 6 -8.74 7.22 -3.20
N PRO A 7 -10.01 7.68 -3.07
CA PRO A 7 -11.08 7.18 -3.91
C PRO A 7 -10.95 7.80 -5.32
N ILE A 8 -10.86 6.96 -6.35
CA ILE A 8 -10.93 7.37 -7.76
C ILE A 8 -12.05 6.55 -8.42
N GLY A 9 -13.21 7.16 -8.65
CA GLY A 9 -14.41 6.43 -9.08
C GLY A 9 -14.96 5.49 -7.98
N ILE A 10 -15.39 4.28 -8.37
CA ILE A 10 -15.88 3.24 -7.44
C ILE A 10 -14.78 2.37 -6.83
N GLN A 11 -13.50 2.67 -7.06
CA GLN A 11 -12.37 1.86 -6.61
C GLN A 11 -11.75 2.40 -5.33
N THR A 12 -11.23 1.50 -4.50
CA THR A 12 -10.54 1.82 -3.24
C THR A 12 -9.07 1.46 -3.33
N PHE A 13 -8.20 2.41 -3.04
CA PHE A 13 -6.76 2.21 -2.98
C PHE A 13 -6.25 2.41 -1.55
N LEU A 14 -5.55 1.41 -1.03
CA LEU A 14 -4.95 1.45 0.30
C LEU A 14 -3.44 1.30 0.18
N PHE A 15 -2.72 2.31 0.68
CA PHE A 15 -1.27 2.39 0.60
C PHE A 15 -0.62 2.14 1.96
N GLU A 16 0.46 1.37 1.97
CA GLU A 16 1.44 1.32 3.05
C GLU A 16 2.78 1.80 2.50
N LEU A 17 3.34 2.81 3.16
CA LEU A 17 4.58 3.47 2.75
C LEU A 17 5.67 3.15 3.76
N GLU A 18 6.70 2.46 3.29
CA GLU A 18 7.91 2.13 4.04
C GLU A 18 9.04 3.03 3.55
N VAL A 19 9.70 3.75 4.46
CA VAL A 19 10.85 4.59 4.13
C VAL A 19 12.12 3.83 4.53
N LEU A 20 12.96 3.52 3.55
CA LEU A 20 14.18 2.72 3.71
C LEU A 20 15.40 3.56 3.30
N GLU A 21 16.57 3.25 3.86
CA GLU A 21 17.79 4.00 3.54
C GLU A 21 18.51 3.46 2.29
N ILE A 22 18.55 2.12 2.08
CA ILE A 22 19.42 1.52 1.06
C ILE A 22 18.69 0.55 0.12
N GLU A 23 18.25 -0.62 0.59
CA GLU A 23 17.68 -1.66 -0.29
C GLU A 23 16.20 -1.94 0.01
N PRO A 24 15.39 -2.23 -1.03
CA PRO A 24 14.02 -2.69 -0.86
C PRO A 24 13.97 -4.10 -0.24
N GLU A 25 13.04 -4.34 0.68
CA GLU A 25 12.87 -5.63 1.36
C GLU A 25 11.60 -6.37 0.90
N GLY A 26 10.76 -5.73 0.08
CA GLY A 26 9.47 -6.26 -0.37
C GLY A 26 8.42 -6.40 0.75
N ARG A 27 8.60 -5.73 1.90
CA ARG A 27 7.78 -5.95 3.10
C ARG A 27 6.54 -5.08 3.17
N ALA A 28 6.51 -3.97 2.46
CA ALA A 28 5.41 -3.00 2.54
C ALA A 28 4.03 -3.61 2.22
N LEU A 29 3.94 -4.47 1.19
CA LEU A 29 2.68 -5.12 0.82
C LEU A 29 2.25 -6.18 1.85
N GLN A 30 3.20 -6.96 2.40
CA GLN A 30 2.86 -7.94 3.43
C GLN A 30 2.39 -7.24 4.72
N LYS A 31 3.02 -6.14 5.09
CA LYS A 31 2.67 -5.33 6.27
C LYS A 31 1.23 -4.80 6.23
N ILE A 32 0.75 -4.35 5.08
CA ILE A 32 -0.64 -3.88 4.94
C ILE A 32 -1.66 -5.01 5.01
N LYS A 33 -1.29 -6.21 4.55
CA LYS A 33 -2.10 -7.43 4.64
C LYS A 33 -2.21 -7.92 6.09
N ASP A 34 -1.07 -8.04 6.77
CA ASP A 34 -0.99 -8.55 8.15
C ASP A 34 -1.77 -7.69 9.14
N ARG A 35 -1.81 -6.37 8.89
CA ARG A 35 -2.56 -5.43 9.73
C ARG A 35 -4.07 -5.47 9.53
N GLY A 36 -4.55 -6.14 8.48
CA GLY A 36 -5.99 -6.35 8.25
C GLY A 36 -6.80 -5.08 7.96
N TYR A 37 -6.16 -3.95 7.59
CA TYR A 37 -6.89 -2.69 7.34
C TYR A 37 -7.87 -2.79 6.17
N ALA A 38 -7.56 -3.65 5.21
CA ALA A 38 -8.42 -3.98 4.09
C ALA A 38 -9.82 -4.44 4.52
N ASN A 39 -9.95 -5.10 5.68
CA ASN A 39 -11.21 -5.66 6.17
C ASN A 39 -12.34 -4.62 6.26
N LYS A 40 -12.00 -3.36 6.55
CA LYS A 40 -12.98 -2.28 6.70
C LYS A 40 -13.63 -1.84 5.39
N TYR A 41 -12.96 -2.09 4.26
CA TYR A 41 -13.39 -1.61 2.95
C TYR A 41 -13.97 -2.73 2.08
N ARG A 42 -13.79 -3.99 2.49
CA ARG A 42 -14.33 -5.16 1.78
C ARG A 42 -15.85 -5.21 1.79
N ALA A 43 -16.50 -4.65 2.81
CA ALA A 43 -17.96 -4.65 2.93
C ALA A 43 -18.66 -3.79 1.87
N ASP A 44 -17.95 -2.83 1.26
CA ASP A 44 -18.53 -1.90 0.29
C ASP A 44 -18.69 -2.51 -1.11
N GLY A 45 -18.23 -3.75 -1.34
CA GLY A 45 -18.30 -4.45 -2.63
C GLY A 45 -17.57 -3.75 -3.76
N ARG A 46 -16.59 -2.91 -3.41
CA ARG A 46 -15.78 -2.12 -4.34
C ARG A 46 -14.44 -2.81 -4.56
N PRO A 47 -13.89 -2.78 -5.79
CA PRO A 47 -12.53 -3.23 -6.04
C PRO A 47 -11.55 -2.57 -5.07
N LEU A 48 -10.73 -3.39 -4.42
CA LEU A 48 -9.78 -2.96 -3.40
C LEU A 48 -8.36 -3.32 -3.83
N HIS A 49 -7.54 -2.28 -3.97
CA HIS A 49 -6.13 -2.40 -4.32
C HIS A 49 -5.26 -2.10 -3.10
N LEU A 50 -4.46 -3.07 -2.70
CA LEU A 50 -3.43 -2.92 -1.68
C LEU A 50 -2.10 -2.63 -2.36
N ILE A 51 -1.47 -1.53 -1.97
CA ILE A 51 -0.22 -1.06 -2.59
C ILE A 51 0.82 -0.88 -1.50
N GLY A 52 1.87 -1.70 -1.55
CA GLY A 52 3.07 -1.51 -0.74
C GLY A 52 4.09 -0.69 -1.52
N VAL A 53 4.58 0.40 -0.93
CA VAL A 53 5.60 1.26 -1.54
C VAL A 53 6.81 1.36 -0.63
N GLU A 54 7.99 1.11 -1.20
CA GLU A 54 9.28 1.29 -0.53
C GLU A 54 9.98 2.50 -1.13
N PHE A 55 10.28 3.50 -0.30
CA PHE A 55 10.80 4.79 -0.73
C PHE A 55 12.13 5.11 -0.04
N SER A 56 13.11 5.58 -0.81
CA SER A 56 14.36 6.08 -0.27
C SER A 56 14.27 7.55 0.05
N ARG A 57 14.49 7.91 1.32
CA ARG A 57 14.60 9.32 1.71
C ARG A 57 15.84 9.98 1.12
N GLY A 58 17.00 9.32 1.21
CA GLY A 58 18.27 9.84 0.70
C GLY A 58 18.29 10.05 -0.81
N ARG A 59 17.76 9.09 -1.57
CA ARG A 59 17.69 9.15 -3.04
C ARG A 59 16.44 9.88 -3.55
N ARG A 60 15.47 10.19 -2.68
CA ARG A 60 14.18 10.81 -2.99
C ARG A 60 13.42 10.07 -4.11
N GLN A 61 13.46 8.74 -4.09
CA GLN A 61 12.90 7.89 -5.15
C GLN A 61 12.18 6.67 -4.58
N VAL A 62 11.25 6.11 -5.36
CA VAL A 62 10.69 4.78 -5.10
C VAL A 62 11.76 3.74 -5.39
N LEU A 63 12.05 2.87 -4.44
CA LEU A 63 12.98 1.75 -4.59
C LEU A 63 12.27 0.48 -5.09
N GLY A 64 11.01 0.31 -4.69
CA GLY A 64 10.20 -0.83 -5.07
C GLY A 64 8.73 -0.60 -4.74
N PHE A 65 7.83 -1.29 -5.44
CA PHE A 65 6.43 -1.33 -5.10
C PHE A 65 5.81 -2.66 -5.51
N ALA A 66 4.75 -3.06 -4.82
CA ALA A 66 3.97 -4.26 -5.14
C ALA A 66 2.48 -3.98 -4.96
N VAL A 67 1.66 -4.65 -5.77
CA VAL A 67 0.21 -4.46 -5.80
C VAL A 67 -0.50 -5.80 -5.67
N GLU A 68 -1.53 -5.84 -4.83
CA GLU A 68 -2.53 -6.90 -4.80
C GLU A 68 -3.90 -6.27 -5.05
N SER A 69 -4.62 -6.78 -6.05
CA SER A 69 -5.96 -6.33 -6.40
C SER A 69 -6.96 -7.45 -6.10
N GLY A 70 -8.01 -7.13 -5.34
CA GLY A 70 -9.18 -7.98 -5.16
C GLY A 70 -10.40 -7.41 -5.88
N ASP A 71 -11.32 -8.30 -6.25
CA ASP A 71 -12.65 -7.97 -6.78
C ASP A 71 -13.59 -7.44 -5.68
#